data_AF-A0A2N0TLQ8-F1
#
_entry.id   AF-A0A2N0TLQ8-F1
#
_cell.length_a   1.000
_cell.length_b   1.000
_cell.length_c   1.000
_cell.angle_alpha   90.00
_cell.angle_beta   90.00
_cell.angle_gamma   90.00
#
_symmetry.space_group_name_H-M   'P 1'
#
loop_
_entity.id
_entity.type
_entity.pdbx_description
1 polymer ?
#
loop_
_entity_poly.entity_id
_entity_poly.type
_entity_poly.pdbx_seq_one_letter_code
_entity_poly.pdbx_strand_id
1 'polypeptide(L)'
;MARKLIDSDERIPLTLEEGLAIATQHPGWLQEKNGFNLLGSRSADGRVPSIWLSQNAPRLGAVWPNSKHTWLGNAFCMARRGVSLFR
;
A
#
# COMPACT_ATOMS: atom_id res chain seq x y z
N MET A 1 9.73 -6.15 -9.46
CA MET A 1 10.34 -4.94 -10.04
C MET A 1 10.03 -3.71 -9.20
N ALA A 2 8.74 -3.39 -8.95
CA ALA A 2 8.34 -2.23 -8.15
C ALA A 2 9.09 -2.05 -6.82
N ARG A 3 9.20 -3.11 -6.01
CA ARG A 3 9.95 -3.04 -4.74
C ARG A 3 11.41 -2.61 -4.92
N LYS A 4 12.11 -3.17 -5.91
CA LYS A 4 13.51 -2.81 -6.19
C LYS A 4 13.66 -1.34 -6.60
N LEU A 5 12.70 -0.79 -7.33
CA LEU A 5 12.68 0.63 -7.72
C LEU A 5 12.42 1.53 -6.52
N ILE A 6 11.48 1.15 -5.65
CA ILE A 6 11.21 1.85 -4.39
C ILE A 6 12.49 1.88 -3.54
N ASP A 7 13.16 0.73 -3.39
CA ASP A 7 14.39 0.63 -2.62
C ASP A 7 15.54 1.46 -3.25
N SER A 8 15.66 1.49 -4.59
CA SER A 8 16.70 2.29 -5.28
C SER A 8 16.48 3.79 -5.19
N ASP A 9 15.22 4.22 -5.05
CA ASP A 9 14.86 5.63 -4.85
C ASP A 9 14.96 6.04 -3.37
N GLU A 10 15.55 5.21 -2.52
CA GLU A 10 15.64 5.40 -1.07
C GLU A 10 14.26 5.66 -0.44
N ARG A 11 13.24 4.98 -0.97
CA ARG A 11 11.87 4.99 -0.46
C ARG A 11 11.59 3.71 0.28
N ILE A 12 10.59 3.77 1.15
CA ILE A 12 10.20 2.67 2.00
C ILE A 12 8.75 2.31 1.66
N PRO A 13 8.45 1.07 1.23
CA PRO A 13 7.07 0.73 0.91
C PRO A 13 6.21 0.72 2.17
N LEU A 14 4.95 1.11 2.01
CA LEU A 14 4.00 1.12 3.12
C LEU A 14 3.57 -0.30 3.50
N THR A 15 3.41 -0.53 4.81
CA THR A 15 2.78 -1.75 5.33
C THR A 15 1.27 -1.70 5.18
N LEU A 16 0.61 -2.83 5.43
CA LEU A 16 -0.85 -2.93 5.50
C LEU A 16 -1.44 -1.90 6.47
N GLU A 17 -0.89 -1.84 7.67
CA GLU A 17 -1.34 -0.99 8.77
C GLU A 17 -1.22 0.49 8.40
N GLU A 18 -0.10 0.88 7.79
CA GLU A 18 0.16 2.25 7.35
C GLU A 18 -0.79 2.66 6.22
N GLY A 19 -0.98 1.79 5.23
CA GLY A 19 -1.93 2.03 4.14
C GLY A 19 -3.36 2.18 4.64
N LEU A 20 -3.78 1.33 5.57
CA LEU A 20 -5.11 1.39 6.19
C LEU A 20 -5.31 2.68 7.00
N ALA A 21 -4.30 3.10 7.77
CA ALA A 21 -4.33 4.35 8.50
C ALA A 21 -4.47 5.56 7.56
N ILE A 22 -3.73 5.61 6.46
CA ILE A 22 -3.85 6.69 5.45
C ILE A 22 -5.24 6.68 4.81
N ALA A 23 -5.75 5.51 4.40
CA ALA A 23 -7.05 5.41 3.74
C ALA A 23 -8.21 5.86 4.65
N THR A 24 -8.08 5.66 5.97
CA THR A 24 -9.11 6.06 6.94
C THR A 24 -8.98 7.53 7.38
N GLN A 25 -7.77 8.06 7.49
CA GLN A 25 -7.53 9.46 7.88
C GLN A 25 -7.64 10.44 6.69
N HIS A 26 -7.35 9.98 5.47
CA HIS A 26 -7.41 10.76 4.25
C HIS A 26 -8.31 10.08 3.20
N PRO A 27 -9.62 9.90 3.47
CA PRO A 27 -10.51 9.16 2.59
C PRO A 27 -10.60 9.75 1.16
N GLY A 28 -10.41 11.06 0.99
CA GLY A 28 -10.40 11.71 -0.32
C GLY A 28 -9.23 11.32 -1.24
N TRP A 29 -8.22 10.63 -0.73
CA TRP A 29 -7.12 10.11 -1.54
C TRP A 29 -7.48 8.80 -2.24
N LEU A 30 -8.43 8.05 -1.70
CA LEU A 30 -8.91 6.82 -2.32
C LEU A 30 -10.03 7.16 -3.30
N GLN A 31 -9.69 7.19 -4.58
CA GLN A 31 -10.61 7.52 -5.66
C GLN A 31 -10.75 6.35 -6.64
N GLU A 32 -11.75 6.42 -7.52
CA GLU A 32 -11.90 5.42 -8.58
C GLU A 32 -10.62 5.36 -9.42
N LYS A 33 -10.13 4.14 -9.68
CA LYS A 33 -8.85 3.88 -10.38
C LYS A 33 -7.61 4.53 -9.74
N ASN A 34 -7.68 4.90 -8.45
CA ASN A 34 -6.55 5.40 -7.66
C ASN A 34 -6.32 4.52 -6.42
N GLY A 35 -6.20 3.21 -6.64
CA GLY A 35 -5.87 2.26 -5.58
C GLY A 35 -4.36 2.07 -5.43
N PHE A 36 -3.93 1.38 -4.38
CA PHE A 36 -2.52 1.12 -4.14
C PHE A 36 -2.24 -0.22 -3.47
N ASN A 37 -1.09 -0.80 -3.82
CA ASN A 37 -0.45 -1.95 -3.20
C ASN A 37 0.41 -1.53 -2.01
N LEU A 38 0.48 -2.39 -1.01
CA LEU A 38 1.20 -2.20 0.25
C LEU A 38 2.35 -3.21 0.34
N LEU A 39 3.38 -2.96 -0.48
CA LEU A 39 4.56 -3.84 -0.66
C LEU A 39 5.45 -3.97 0.59
N GLY A 40 5.15 -3.23 1.67
CA GLY A 40 5.77 -3.37 2.99
C GLY A 40 5.25 -4.59 3.75
N SER A 41 4.13 -5.18 3.32
CA SER A 41 3.53 -6.37 3.90
C SER A 41 3.34 -7.47 2.85
N ARG A 42 3.28 -8.72 3.31
CA ARG A 42 3.04 -9.90 2.48
C ARG A 42 2.29 -10.96 3.28
N SER A 43 1.29 -11.59 2.69
CA SER A 43 0.58 -12.72 3.27
C SER A 43 1.44 -13.99 3.20
N ALA A 44 1.08 -15.01 4.00
CA ALA A 44 1.79 -16.29 4.03
C ALA A 44 1.79 -17.01 2.66
N ASP A 45 0.77 -16.80 1.85
CA ASP A 45 0.67 -17.32 0.48
C ASP A 45 1.37 -16.44 -0.57
N GLY A 46 2.07 -15.38 -0.15
CA GLY A 46 2.92 -14.55 -1.00
C GLY A 46 2.23 -13.37 -1.68
N ARG A 47 0.92 -13.18 -1.49
CA ARG A 47 0.18 -12.03 -2.02
C ARG A 47 0.55 -10.74 -1.30
N VAL A 48 0.31 -9.62 -1.98
CA VAL A 48 0.55 -8.28 -1.48
C VAL A 48 -0.80 -7.66 -1.12
N PRO A 49 -0.97 -7.08 0.07
CA PRO A 49 -2.18 -6.36 0.42
C PRO A 49 -2.39 -5.12 -0.45
N SER A 50 -3.64 -4.80 -0.76
CA SER A 50 -4.00 -3.67 -1.60
C SER A 50 -5.30 -3.03 -1.12
N ILE A 51 -5.40 -1.71 -1.30
CA ILE A 51 -6.60 -0.93 -1.02
C ILE A 51 -7.06 -0.26 -2.31
N TRP A 52 -8.35 -0.36 -2.61
CA TRP A 52 -8.94 0.26 -3.81
C TRP A 52 -10.41 0.60 -3.61
N LEU A 53 -10.96 1.42 -4.50
CA LEU A 53 -12.39 1.69 -4.57
C LEU A 53 -13.06 0.75 -5.58
N SER A 54 -14.17 0.14 -5.21
CA SER A 54 -15.00 -0.66 -6.12
C SER A 54 -16.47 -0.52 -5.73
N GLN A 55 -17.35 -0.26 -6.71
CA GLN A 55 -18.78 -0.05 -6.47
C GLN A 55 -19.03 1.02 -5.39
N ASN A 56 -18.32 2.15 -5.48
CA ASN A 56 -18.37 3.26 -4.51
C ASN A 56 -18.06 2.88 -3.05
N ALA A 57 -17.36 1.77 -2.83
CA ALA A 57 -16.96 1.33 -1.50
C ALA A 57 -15.46 0.99 -1.45
N PRO A 58 -14.76 1.34 -0.35
CA PRO A 58 -13.39 0.93 -0.15
C PRO A 58 -13.32 -0.59 0.02
N ARG A 59 -12.28 -1.19 -0.56
CA ARG A 59 -11.96 -2.61 -0.46
C ARG A 59 -10.56 -2.75 0.08
N LEU A 60 -10.39 -3.72 0.97
CA LEU A 60 -9.10 -4.25 1.38
C LEU A 60 -9.05 -5.70 0.91
N GLY A 61 -7.99 -6.04 0.18
CA GLY A 61 -7.76 -7.41 -0.28
C GLY A 61 -6.29 -7.67 -0.54
N ALA A 62 -5.98 -8.77 -1.20
CA ALA A 62 -4.62 -9.14 -1.54
C ALA A 62 -4.52 -9.61 -2.99
N VAL A 63 -3.50 -9.11 -3.70
CA VAL A 63 -3.24 -9.40 -5.11
C VAL A 63 -1.95 -10.17 -5.28
N TRP A 64 -1.84 -10.92 -6.37
CA TRP A 64 -0.58 -11.59 -6.68
C TRP A 64 0.48 -10.57 -7.10
N PRO A 65 1.76 -10.72 -6.70
CA PRO A 65 2.81 -9.77 -7.05
C PRO A 65 3.07 -9.61 -8.55
N ASN A 66 2.64 -10.59 -9.36
CA ASN A 66 2.77 -10.61 -10.81
C ASN A 66 1.50 -10.12 -11.53
N SER A 67 0.42 -9.81 -10.82
CA SER A 67 -0.79 -9.23 -11.39
C SER A 67 -0.49 -7.83 -11.92
N LYS A 68 -0.71 -7.63 -13.22
CA LYS A 68 -0.52 -6.34 -13.88
C LYS A 68 -1.81 -5.53 -13.78
N HIS A 69 -1.81 -4.53 -12.91
CA HIS A 69 -2.89 -3.56 -12.80
C HIS A 69 -2.41 -2.19 -13.30
N THR A 70 -3.17 -1.54 -14.18
CA THR A 70 -2.87 -0.19 -14.67
C THR A 70 -3.35 0.91 -13.73
N TRP A 71 -4.21 0.58 -12.78
CA TRP A 71 -4.91 1.50 -11.87
C TRP A 71 -4.50 1.33 -10.40
N LEU A 72 -3.62 0.38 -10.10
CA LEU A 72 -3.17 0.08 -8.74
C LEU A 72 -1.69 0.47 -8.63
N GLY A 73 -1.44 1.60 -7.97
CA GLY A 73 -0.10 2.09 -7.69
C GLY A 73 0.62 1.23 -6.64
N ASN A 74 1.86 1.59 -6.32
CA ASN A 74 2.58 1.00 -5.18
C ASN A 74 2.86 2.12 -4.18
N ALA A 75 2.31 2.01 -2.97
CA ALA A 75 2.46 3.07 -1.97
C ALA A 75 3.80 2.94 -1.22
N PHE A 76 4.43 4.10 -1.00
CA PHE A 76 5.70 4.22 -0.29
C PHE A 76 5.76 5.56 0.46
N CYS A 77 6.69 5.66 1.41
CA CYS A 77 7.03 6.90 2.11
C CYS A 77 8.54 7.15 2.06
N MET A 78 8.95 8.37 2.41
CA MET A 78 10.37 8.73 2.54
C MET A 78 10.95 8.30 3.89
N ALA A 79 10.15 8.29 4.95
CA ALA A 79 10.59 7.93 6.29
C ALA A 79 9.40 7.59 7.20
N ARG A 80 9.63 6.70 8.18
CA ARG A 80 8.75 6.51 9.34
C ARG A 80 9.24 7.41 10.46
N ARG A 81 8.41 8.34 10.90
CA ARG A 81 8.77 9.36 11.91
C ARG A 81 8.22 9.07 13.31
N GLY A 82 7.48 7.97 13.47
CA GLY A 82 6.97 7.55 14.78
C GLY A 82 8.13 7.23 15.73
N VAL A 83 7.99 7.66 16.97
CA VAL A 83 8.89 7.26 18.06
C VAL A 83 8.34 6.01 18.75
N SER A 84 9.20 5.08 19.13
CA SER A 84 8.78 3.96 19.97
C SER A 84 8.30 4.51 21.32
N LEU A 85 7.06 4.22 21.68
CA LEU A 85 6.55 4.49 23.03
C LEU A 85 7.02 3.44 24.04
N PHE A 86 7.57 2.32 23.56
CA PHE A 86 8.22 1.31 24.38
C PHE A 86 9.72 1.63 24.42
N ARG A 87 10.20 2.01 25.60
CA ARG A 87 11.62 2.09 25.94
C ARG A 87 11.96 0.87 26.78
#